data_AF-A0A816B6T4-F1
#
_entry.id   AF-A0A816B6T4-F1
#
_cell.length_a   1.000
_cell.length_b   1.000
_cell.length_c   1.000
_cell.angle_alpha   90.00
_cell.angle_beta   90.00
_cell.angle_gamma   90.00
#
_symmetry.space_group_name_H-M   'P 1'
#
loop_
_entity.id
_entity.type
_entity.pdbx_description
1 polymer ?
#
loop_
_entity_poly.entity_id
_entity_poly.type
_entity_poly.pdbx_seq_one_letter_code
_entity_poly.pdbx_strand_id
1 'polypeptide(L)'
;GLSARYQLENTPTVEDQQPILPSKEKFYVCDITDENQLSRIIQENQINIIIHLAGLLETDTVEKINHINCYGTKILFDTATKQEHVEMIIYASSGTTVFGYLEIEPYSSLAKNIQPKQLLKKITVNDPPIPPHFDPSFEAYSKSKIYGEELARQYSSIETVNVKFICARFGWISTTDDITSDLYGWSDKSLWCSHRDLCQFIDRVLGKQSILKKFAIYFVCSNNDYCWVDMDNCRQDLNYEPQDGAKWKTT
;
A
#
# COMPACT_ATOMS: atom_id res chain seq x y z
N GLY A 1 27.42 2.12 4.16
CA GLY A 1 26.25 2.98 4.42
C GLY A 1 26.03 3.85 3.21
N LEU A 2 25.04 3.50 2.39
CA LEU A 2 24.66 4.26 1.19
C LEU A 2 23.22 4.70 1.41
N SER A 3 23.02 5.92 1.92
CA SER A 3 21.72 6.59 1.82
C SER A 3 21.77 7.46 0.56
N ALA A 4 21.17 7.00 -0.53
CA ALA A 4 20.89 7.86 -1.67
C ALA A 4 19.66 8.71 -1.31
N ARG A 5 19.88 9.98 -0.99
CA ARG A 5 18.81 10.98 -0.90
C ARG A 5 18.41 11.34 -2.33
N TYR A 6 17.23 10.94 -2.76
CA TYR A 6 16.61 11.49 -3.97
C TYR A 6 16.06 12.88 -3.62
N GLN A 7 16.68 13.93 -4.16
CA GLN A 7 16.07 15.26 -4.21
C GLN A 7 15.24 15.31 -5.50
N LEU A 8 13.92 15.35 -5.35
CA LEU A 8 13.00 15.63 -6.46
C LEU A 8 12.88 17.15 -6.59
N GLU A 9 13.69 17.75 -7.45
CA GLU A 9 13.51 19.13 -7.88
C GLU A 9 12.47 19.18 -9.02
N ASN A 10 11.35 19.85 -8.75
CA ASN A 10 10.36 20.44 -9.68
C ASN A 10 10.42 19.98 -11.15
N THR A 11 9.63 18.98 -11.53
CA THR A 11 9.55 18.48 -12.91
C THR A 11 8.29 18.99 -13.64
N PRO A 12 8.41 19.47 -14.90
CA PRO A 12 7.28 19.67 -15.82
C PRO A 12 6.62 18.34 -16.21
N THR A 13 5.42 18.41 -16.79
CA THR A 13 4.51 17.29 -17.14
C THR A 13 5.15 16.05 -17.79
N VAL A 14 4.65 14.87 -17.39
CA VAL A 14 5.32 13.56 -17.28
C VAL A 14 5.31 12.68 -18.56
N GLU A 15 4.80 13.13 -19.71
CA GLU A 15 4.52 12.18 -20.81
C GLU A 15 5.76 11.63 -21.56
N ASP A 16 6.95 12.23 -21.48
CA ASP A 16 8.09 11.84 -22.35
C ASP A 16 9.44 11.58 -21.65
N GLN A 17 9.52 11.56 -20.31
CA GLN A 17 10.80 11.33 -19.63
C GLN A 17 10.90 9.89 -19.10
N GLN A 18 11.76 9.08 -19.72
CA GLN A 18 12.17 7.81 -19.13
C GLN A 18 12.81 8.05 -17.77
N PRO A 19 12.45 7.26 -16.74
CA PRO A 19 13.06 7.41 -15.43
C PRO A 19 14.57 7.14 -15.51
N ILE A 20 15.37 7.93 -14.79
CA ILE A 20 16.80 7.66 -14.64
C ILE A 20 16.94 6.45 -13.72
N LEU A 21 17.16 5.29 -14.32
CA LEU A 21 17.34 4.03 -13.59
C LEU A 21 18.82 3.70 -13.37
N PRO A 22 19.16 2.94 -12.31
CA PRO A 22 20.48 2.33 -12.19
C PRO A 22 20.79 1.46 -13.42
N SER A 23 22.06 1.45 -13.85
CA SER A 23 22.53 0.80 -15.09
C SER A 23 22.16 -0.68 -15.31
N LYS A 24 21.72 -1.40 -14.27
CA LYS A 24 21.36 -2.82 -14.32
C LYS A 24 19.86 -3.05 -14.43
N GLU A 25 19.04 -2.02 -14.26
CA GLU A 25 17.60 -2.15 -14.26
C GLU A 25 17.02 -2.05 -15.66
N LYS A 26 15.94 -2.80 -15.89
CA LYS A 26 15.20 -2.77 -17.14
C LYS A 26 13.91 -1.98 -16.95
N PHE A 27 13.61 -1.12 -17.91
CA PHE A 27 12.37 -0.36 -17.95
C PHE A 27 11.46 -0.89 -19.06
N TYR A 28 10.18 -1.06 -18.73
CA TYR A 28 9.14 -1.43 -19.69
C TYR A 28 7.96 -0.48 -19.52
N VAL A 29 7.48 0.08 -20.62
CA VAL A 29 6.17 0.74 -20.67
C VAL A 29 5.13 -0.34 -20.91
N CYS A 30 4.25 -0.56 -19.94
CA CYS A 30 3.23 -1.59 -19.99
C CYS A 30 1.90 -1.06 -19.45
N ASP A 31 0.82 -1.29 -20.20
CA ASP A 31 -0.53 -1.14 -19.66
C ASP A 31 -0.84 -2.37 -18.81
N ILE A 32 -1.28 -2.17 -17.57
CA ILE A 32 -1.61 -3.29 -16.67
C ILE A 32 -2.84 -4.10 -17.16
N THR A 33 -3.60 -3.54 -18.10
CA THR A 33 -4.73 -4.22 -18.74
C THR A 33 -4.32 -5.05 -19.97
N ASP A 34 -3.04 -5.04 -20.37
CA ASP A 34 -2.50 -5.89 -21.45
C ASP A 34 -1.89 -7.18 -20.89
N GLU A 35 -2.70 -8.25 -20.83
CA GLU A 35 -2.28 -9.59 -20.36
C GLU A 35 -1.07 -10.13 -21.16
N ASN A 36 -1.03 -9.92 -22.48
CA ASN A 36 0.02 -10.48 -23.32
C ASN A 36 1.35 -9.80 -23.04
N GLN A 37 1.33 -8.49 -22.89
CA GLN A 37 2.53 -7.72 -22.56
C GLN A 37 3.04 -8.05 -21.16
N LEU A 38 2.16 -8.12 -20.16
CA LEU A 38 2.52 -8.52 -18.80
C LEU A 38 3.12 -9.94 -18.77
N SER A 39 2.46 -10.90 -19.41
CA SER A 39 2.92 -12.30 -19.46
C SER A 39 4.32 -12.39 -20.07
N ARG A 40 4.54 -11.70 -21.19
CA ARG A 40 5.84 -11.62 -21.85
C ARG A 40 6.92 -11.02 -20.95
N ILE A 41 6.65 -9.90 -20.30
CA ILE A 41 7.62 -9.23 -19.41
C ILE A 41 7.98 -10.13 -18.22
N ILE A 42 6.98 -10.75 -17.58
CA ILE A 42 7.20 -11.65 -16.43
C ILE A 42 8.02 -12.87 -16.84
N GLN A 43 7.70 -13.47 -17.99
CA GLN A 43 8.36 -14.68 -18.48
C GLN A 43 9.79 -14.39 -18.98
N GLU A 44 9.99 -13.41 -19.85
CA GLU A 44 11.32 -13.12 -20.44
C GLU A 44 12.35 -12.68 -19.38
N ASN A 45 11.88 -12.06 -18.29
CA ASN A 45 12.75 -11.61 -17.20
C ASN A 45 12.83 -12.59 -16.02
N GLN A 46 12.10 -13.71 -16.07
CA GLN A 46 12.04 -14.69 -14.98
C GLN A 46 11.68 -14.02 -13.63
N ILE A 47 10.72 -13.09 -13.66
CA ILE A 47 10.31 -12.34 -12.47
C ILE A 47 9.62 -13.31 -11.50
N ASN A 48 10.23 -13.54 -10.33
CA ASN A 48 9.66 -14.40 -9.30
C ASN A 48 8.91 -13.62 -8.20
N ILE A 49 9.20 -12.34 -8.04
CA ILE A 49 8.56 -11.47 -7.05
C ILE A 49 8.05 -10.21 -7.73
N ILE A 50 6.79 -9.88 -7.49
CA ILE A 50 6.12 -8.71 -8.05
C ILE A 50 5.71 -7.79 -6.91
N ILE A 51 6.15 -6.53 -6.94
CA ILE A 51 5.63 -5.47 -6.07
C ILE A 51 4.62 -4.67 -6.89
N HIS A 52 3.34 -4.94 -6.68
CA HIS A 52 2.24 -4.34 -7.43
C HIS A 52 1.86 -2.98 -6.82
N LEU A 53 2.52 -1.93 -7.31
CA LEU A 53 2.25 -0.53 -6.95
C LEU A 53 1.34 0.19 -7.96
N ALA A 54 1.09 -0.40 -9.13
CA ALA A 54 0.34 0.24 -10.19
C ALA A 54 -1.13 0.43 -9.80
N GLY A 55 -1.64 1.64 -10.00
CA GLY A 55 -3.02 2.01 -9.72
C GLY A 55 -3.19 3.51 -9.77
N LEU A 56 -4.42 3.93 -10.03
CA LEU A 56 -4.84 5.33 -9.94
C LEU A 56 -5.12 5.70 -8.48
N LEU A 57 -4.91 6.98 -8.19
CA LEU A 57 -5.25 7.61 -6.91
C LEU A 57 -6.70 8.11 -6.93
N GLU A 58 -7.18 8.57 -5.78
CA GLU A 58 -8.52 9.11 -5.55
C GLU A 58 -8.83 10.40 -6.35
N THR A 59 -7.86 10.97 -7.05
CA THR A 59 -8.06 12.16 -7.90
C THR A 59 -8.64 11.85 -9.27
N ASP A 60 -8.71 10.57 -9.65
CA ASP A 60 -9.27 10.10 -10.91
C ASP A 60 -10.79 9.82 -10.84
N THR A 61 -11.40 9.52 -11.99
CA THR A 61 -12.83 9.15 -12.04
C THR A 61 -13.05 7.74 -11.52
N VAL A 62 -14.23 7.50 -10.93
CA VAL A 62 -14.65 6.19 -10.41
C VAL A 62 -14.51 5.08 -11.47
N GLU A 63 -14.90 5.36 -12.72
CA GLU A 63 -14.82 4.39 -13.81
C GLU A 63 -13.37 4.00 -14.12
N LYS A 64 -12.47 4.99 -14.20
CA LYS A 64 -11.05 4.76 -14.43
C LYS A 64 -10.42 3.99 -13.27
N ILE A 65 -10.74 4.36 -12.03
CA ILE A 65 -10.28 3.67 -10.83
C ILE A 65 -10.71 2.20 -10.88
N ASN A 66 -11.98 1.92 -11.16
CA ASN A 66 -12.47 0.53 -11.25
C ASN A 66 -11.79 -0.24 -12.39
N HIS A 67 -11.60 0.39 -13.54
CA HIS A 67 -10.96 -0.26 -14.69
C HIS A 67 -9.49 -0.59 -14.40
N ILE A 68 -8.71 0.37 -13.90
CA ILE A 68 -7.27 0.15 -13.67
C ILE A 68 -7.03 -0.63 -12.38
N ASN A 69 -7.61 -0.20 -11.25
CA ASN A 69 -7.28 -0.75 -9.94
C ASN A 69 -7.94 -2.11 -9.69
N CYS A 70 -9.15 -2.36 -10.21
CA CYS A 70 -9.81 -3.66 -10.05
C CYS A 70 -9.47 -4.59 -11.22
N TYR A 71 -9.84 -4.21 -12.44
CA TYR A 71 -9.67 -5.09 -13.60
C TYR A 71 -8.19 -5.28 -13.97
N GLY A 72 -7.38 -4.24 -13.94
CA GLY A 72 -5.92 -4.36 -14.12
C GLY A 72 -5.25 -5.24 -13.05
N THR A 73 -5.59 -5.06 -11.77
CA THR A 73 -5.07 -5.94 -10.70
C THR A 73 -5.48 -7.40 -10.92
N LYS A 74 -6.71 -7.65 -11.36
CA LYS A 74 -7.16 -9.01 -11.70
C LYS A 74 -6.30 -9.61 -12.82
N ILE A 75 -6.07 -8.87 -13.91
CA ILE A 75 -5.24 -9.32 -15.03
C ILE A 75 -3.83 -9.66 -14.54
N LEU A 76 -3.21 -8.80 -13.72
CA LEU A 76 -1.89 -9.07 -13.17
C LEU A 76 -1.87 -10.36 -12.33
N PHE A 77 -2.85 -10.55 -11.45
CA PHE A 77 -2.92 -11.76 -10.62
C PHE A 77 -3.14 -13.02 -11.46
N ASP A 78 -4.06 -12.98 -12.43
CA ASP A 78 -4.27 -14.07 -13.39
C ASP A 78 -3.00 -14.40 -14.15
N THR A 79 -2.32 -13.38 -14.66
CA THR A 79 -1.11 -13.53 -15.47
C THR A 79 0.02 -14.12 -14.65
N ALA A 80 0.28 -13.55 -13.47
CA ALA A 80 1.37 -13.95 -12.60
C ALA A 80 1.17 -15.36 -12.03
N THR A 81 -0.05 -15.73 -11.63
CA THR A 81 -0.34 -17.05 -11.04
C THR A 81 -0.28 -18.20 -12.05
N LYS A 82 -0.30 -17.92 -13.35
CA LYS A 82 -0.04 -18.91 -14.41
C LYS A 82 1.45 -19.22 -14.60
N GLN A 83 2.35 -18.41 -14.02
CA GLN A 83 3.79 -18.57 -14.18
C GLN A 83 4.36 -19.42 -13.04
N GLU A 84 4.98 -20.56 -13.38
CA GLU A 84 5.49 -21.51 -12.38
C GLU A 84 6.58 -20.92 -11.48
N HIS A 85 7.35 -19.96 -11.99
CA HIS A 85 8.45 -19.31 -11.27
C HIS A 85 8.03 -18.11 -10.43
N VAL A 86 6.77 -17.66 -10.49
CA VAL A 86 6.30 -16.58 -9.62
C VAL A 86 6.01 -17.13 -8.23
N GLU A 87 6.66 -16.56 -7.23
CA GLU A 87 6.61 -17.00 -5.84
C GLU A 87 5.82 -16.06 -4.95
N MET A 88 5.80 -14.75 -5.26
CA MET A 88 5.20 -13.75 -4.39
C MET A 88 4.70 -12.52 -5.13
N ILE A 89 3.55 -12.01 -4.69
CA ILE A 89 3.02 -10.70 -5.03
C ILE A 89 2.85 -9.89 -3.74
N ILE A 90 3.53 -8.74 -3.66
CA ILE A 90 3.30 -7.73 -2.63
C ILE A 90 2.34 -6.70 -3.22
N TYR A 91 1.10 -6.70 -2.74
CA TYR A 91 0.05 -5.80 -3.22
C TYR A 91 -0.02 -4.53 -2.38
N ALA A 92 0.12 -3.37 -3.02
CA ALA A 92 -0.13 -2.08 -2.38
C ALA A 92 -1.64 -1.84 -2.19
N SER A 93 -2.16 -2.33 -1.08
CA SER A 93 -3.44 -1.90 -0.52
C SER A 93 -3.29 -0.54 0.17
N SER A 94 -4.30 -0.10 0.94
CA SER A 94 -4.33 1.22 1.55
C SER A 94 -4.93 1.21 2.96
N GLY A 95 -4.43 2.08 3.83
CA GLY A 95 -5.07 2.42 5.10
C GLY A 95 -6.47 3.02 4.92
N THR A 96 -6.76 3.59 3.74
CA THR A 96 -8.09 4.16 3.41
C THR A 96 -9.22 3.13 3.41
N THR A 97 -8.89 1.84 3.32
CA THR A 97 -9.85 0.72 3.45
C THR A 97 -10.63 0.73 4.76
N VAL A 98 -10.15 1.46 5.78
CA VAL A 98 -10.81 1.64 7.08
C VAL A 98 -11.11 3.11 7.42
N PHE A 99 -11.01 4.05 6.47
CA PHE A 99 -11.18 5.48 6.80
C PHE A 99 -12.61 5.86 7.20
N GLY A 100 -13.63 5.06 6.92
CA GLY A 100 -14.98 5.29 7.43
C GLY A 100 -15.07 5.21 8.97
N TYR A 101 -14.10 4.59 9.66
CA TYR A 101 -14.02 4.69 11.11
C TYR A 101 -13.76 6.14 11.58
N LEU A 102 -13.08 6.97 10.79
CA LEU A 102 -12.86 8.39 11.10
C LEU A 102 -14.14 9.24 11.06
N GLU A 103 -15.27 8.69 10.58
CA GLU A 103 -16.57 9.37 10.58
C GLU A 103 -17.34 9.14 11.89
N ILE A 104 -16.86 8.26 12.77
CA ILE A 104 -17.52 7.87 14.03
C ILE A 104 -16.64 8.15 15.25
N GLU A 105 -17.26 8.53 16.38
CA GLU A 105 -16.53 8.65 17.66
C GLU A 105 -16.12 7.26 18.17
N PRO A 106 -14.95 7.12 18.83
CA PRO A 106 -14.04 8.20 19.23
C PRO A 106 -13.01 8.62 18.16
N TYR A 107 -12.95 7.95 17.00
CA TYR A 107 -11.91 8.19 15.98
C TYR A 107 -12.09 9.52 15.25
N SER A 108 -13.33 9.99 15.07
CA SER A 108 -13.61 11.27 14.41
C SER A 108 -12.99 12.49 15.10
N SER A 109 -12.59 12.36 16.37
CA SER A 109 -11.76 13.35 17.05
C SER A 109 -10.45 13.63 16.30
N LEU A 110 -9.80 12.60 15.72
CA LEU A 110 -8.58 12.75 14.92
C LEU A 110 -8.83 13.55 13.63
N ALA A 111 -9.94 13.26 12.93
CA ALA A 111 -10.34 14.00 11.74
C ALA A 111 -10.64 15.48 12.05
N LYS A 112 -11.09 15.77 13.27
CA LYS A 112 -11.35 17.13 13.77
C LYS A 112 -10.11 17.83 14.35
N ASN A 113 -8.93 17.20 14.29
CA ASN A 113 -7.70 17.67 14.94
C ASN A 113 -7.84 17.87 16.45
N ILE A 114 -8.69 17.07 17.09
CA ILE A 114 -8.89 17.07 18.54
C ILE A 114 -8.13 15.89 19.12
N GLN A 115 -7.28 16.17 20.11
CA GLN A 115 -6.56 15.13 20.83
C GLN A 115 -7.57 14.17 21.48
N PRO A 116 -7.51 12.85 21.19
CA PRO A 116 -8.39 11.87 21.82
C PRO A 116 -8.23 11.90 23.35
N LYS A 117 -9.35 12.03 24.07
CA LYS A 117 -9.36 12.03 25.55
C LYS A 117 -9.15 10.65 26.16
N GLN A 118 -9.30 9.61 25.37
CA GLN A 118 -9.16 8.22 25.76
C GLN A 118 -8.30 7.47 24.74
N LEU A 119 -7.67 6.39 25.18
CA LEU A 119 -6.96 5.49 24.27
C LEU A 119 -7.95 4.91 23.25
N LEU A 120 -7.65 5.08 21.97
CA LEU A 120 -8.45 4.51 20.89
C LEU A 120 -8.20 3.00 20.82
N LYS A 121 -9.27 2.20 20.68
CA LYS A 121 -9.11 0.80 20.27
C LYS A 121 -8.43 0.81 18.91
N LYS A 122 -7.39 0.00 18.73
CA LYS A 122 -6.77 -0.12 17.41
C LYS A 122 -7.63 -0.96 16.49
N ILE A 123 -7.84 -0.47 15.27
CA ILE A 123 -8.50 -1.21 14.18
C ILE A 123 -7.50 -2.21 13.62
N THR A 124 -7.87 -3.48 13.68
CA THR A 124 -7.06 -4.60 13.22
C THR A 124 -7.44 -5.00 11.79
N VAL A 125 -6.61 -5.82 11.16
CA VAL A 125 -6.92 -6.38 9.83
C VAL A 125 -8.14 -7.33 9.83
N ASN A 126 -8.62 -7.74 11.01
CA ASN A 126 -9.80 -8.58 11.17
C ASN A 126 -11.08 -7.77 11.45
N ASP A 127 -10.97 -6.49 11.81
CA ASP A 127 -12.15 -5.63 11.88
C ASP A 127 -12.65 -5.36 10.44
N PRO A 128 -13.97 -5.22 10.23
CA PRO A 128 -14.53 -5.00 8.90
C PRO A 128 -13.90 -3.77 8.23
N PRO A 129 -13.52 -3.84 6.94
CA PRO A 129 -13.13 -2.66 6.20
C PRO A 129 -14.36 -1.76 6.02
N ILE A 130 -14.18 -0.47 6.29
CA ILE A 130 -15.19 0.57 6.12
C ILE A 130 -14.55 1.66 5.28
N PRO A 131 -14.74 1.65 3.95
CA PRO A 131 -14.38 2.77 3.08
C PRO A 131 -15.07 4.06 3.56
N PRO A 132 -14.43 5.22 3.36
CA PRO A 132 -15.09 6.48 3.66
C PRO A 132 -16.23 6.76 2.67
N HIS A 133 -17.22 7.54 3.10
CA HIS A 133 -18.41 7.87 2.30
C HIS A 133 -18.49 9.35 1.88
N PHE A 134 -17.50 10.16 2.25
CA PHE A 134 -17.53 11.61 2.03
C PHE A 134 -17.19 12.04 0.59
N ASP A 135 -16.52 11.20 -0.20
CA ASP A 135 -16.15 11.49 -1.59
C ASP A 135 -16.24 10.22 -2.47
N PRO A 136 -16.96 10.26 -3.61
CA PRO A 136 -17.14 9.09 -4.47
C PRO A 136 -15.86 8.50 -5.05
N SER A 137 -14.88 9.32 -5.43
CA SER A 137 -13.62 8.84 -5.99
C SER A 137 -12.72 8.26 -4.90
N PHE A 138 -12.71 8.86 -3.71
CA PHE A 138 -12.01 8.32 -2.54
C PHE A 138 -12.63 7.00 -2.07
N GLU A 139 -13.95 6.90 -2.07
CA GLU A 139 -14.68 5.67 -1.77
C GLU A 139 -14.35 4.59 -2.81
N ALA A 140 -14.38 4.93 -4.11
CA ALA A 140 -14.04 4.01 -5.20
C ALA A 140 -12.58 3.53 -5.10
N TYR A 141 -11.64 4.43 -4.83
CA TYR A 141 -10.24 4.07 -4.59
C TYR A 141 -10.11 3.06 -3.45
N SER A 142 -10.74 3.36 -2.31
CA SER A 142 -10.69 2.50 -1.12
C SER A 142 -11.33 1.13 -1.37
N LYS A 143 -12.49 1.09 -2.06
CA LYS A 143 -13.14 -0.15 -2.49
C LYS A 143 -12.28 -0.95 -3.46
N SER A 144 -11.54 -0.29 -4.36
CA SER A 144 -10.65 -0.97 -5.30
C SER A 144 -9.50 -1.69 -4.61
N LYS A 145 -8.99 -1.14 -3.50
CA LYS A 145 -7.96 -1.79 -2.69
C LYS A 145 -8.51 -2.98 -1.91
N ILE A 146 -9.73 -2.89 -1.36
CA ILE A 146 -10.43 -4.03 -0.75
C ILE A 146 -10.66 -5.14 -1.79
N TYR A 147 -11.05 -4.79 -3.02
CA TYR A 147 -11.21 -5.76 -4.10
C TYR A 147 -9.91 -6.54 -4.35
N GLY A 148 -8.77 -5.86 -4.40
CA GLY A 148 -7.47 -6.51 -4.55
C GLY A 148 -7.09 -7.42 -3.37
N GLU A 149 -7.41 -7.04 -2.13
CA GLU A 149 -7.21 -7.89 -0.94
C GLU A 149 -8.03 -9.19 -1.01
N GLU A 150 -9.29 -9.09 -1.40
CA GLU A 150 -10.17 -10.26 -1.52
C GLU A 150 -9.81 -11.13 -2.73
N LEU A 151 -9.33 -10.53 -3.83
CA LEU A 151 -8.72 -11.28 -4.91
C LEU A 151 -7.50 -12.08 -4.41
N ALA A 152 -6.57 -11.43 -3.72
CA ALA A 152 -5.40 -12.07 -3.16
C ALA A 152 -5.79 -13.25 -2.24
N ARG A 153 -6.81 -13.06 -1.39
CA ARG A 153 -7.36 -14.12 -0.56
C ARG A 153 -7.90 -15.27 -1.41
N GLN A 154 -8.67 -14.97 -2.45
CA GLN A 154 -9.21 -15.96 -3.37
C GLN A 154 -8.11 -16.76 -4.07
N TYR A 155 -7.14 -16.13 -4.73
CA TYR A 155 -6.05 -16.86 -5.41
C TYR A 155 -5.22 -17.68 -4.43
N SER A 156 -4.99 -17.17 -3.23
CA SER A 156 -4.25 -17.91 -2.20
C SER A 156 -4.94 -19.21 -1.77
N SER A 157 -6.27 -19.30 -1.86
CA SER A 157 -7.01 -20.50 -1.46
C SER A 157 -7.04 -21.58 -2.55
N ILE A 158 -6.64 -21.26 -3.78
CA ILE A 158 -6.53 -22.22 -4.87
C ILE A 158 -5.31 -23.11 -4.64
N GLU A 159 -5.52 -24.43 -4.57
CA GLU A 159 -4.48 -25.41 -4.24
C GLU A 159 -3.32 -25.41 -5.26
N THR A 160 -3.61 -25.18 -6.54
CA THR A 160 -2.61 -25.19 -7.63
C THR A 160 -1.80 -23.90 -7.72
N VAL A 161 -2.23 -22.81 -7.06
CA VAL A 161 -1.50 -21.55 -7.06
C VAL A 161 -0.43 -21.62 -5.98
N ASN A 162 0.84 -21.45 -6.34
CA ASN A 162 1.96 -21.46 -5.35
C ASN A 162 2.44 -20.04 -4.95
N VAL A 163 1.77 -19.01 -5.46
CA VAL A 163 2.09 -17.60 -5.20
C VAL A 163 1.65 -17.20 -3.79
N LYS A 164 2.54 -16.55 -3.03
CA LYS A 164 2.18 -15.84 -1.79
C LYS A 164 1.66 -14.44 -2.10
N PHE A 165 0.59 -14.04 -1.43
CA PHE A 165 0.00 -12.71 -1.56
C PHE A 165 0.14 -11.94 -0.25
N ILE A 166 0.92 -10.86 -0.28
CA ILE A 166 1.15 -9.98 0.88
C ILE A 166 0.51 -8.63 0.59
N CYS A 167 -0.63 -8.36 1.23
CA CYS A 167 -1.36 -7.09 1.06
C CYS A 167 -0.90 -6.09 2.13
N ALA A 168 -0.27 -5.00 1.69
CA ALA A 168 0.15 -3.92 2.57
C ALA A 168 -0.88 -2.79 2.51
N ARG A 169 -1.64 -2.59 3.59
CA ARG A 169 -2.43 -1.38 3.82
C ARG A 169 -1.49 -0.25 4.22
N PHE A 170 -0.80 0.29 3.22
CA PHE A 170 0.09 1.42 3.43
C PHE A 170 -0.69 2.62 3.95
N GLY A 171 -0.13 3.27 4.94
CA GLY A 171 -0.60 4.55 5.43
C GLY A 171 -0.38 5.69 4.42
N TRP A 172 -0.47 6.92 4.90
CA TRP A 172 -0.28 8.10 4.05
C TRP A 172 1.20 8.27 3.69
N ILE A 173 1.54 8.23 2.40
CA ILE A 173 2.91 8.41 1.89
C ILE A 173 2.95 9.71 1.10
N SER A 174 3.80 10.64 1.54
CA SER A 174 4.00 11.94 0.90
C SER A 174 5.28 11.95 0.07
N THR A 175 5.29 12.66 -1.06
CA THR A 175 6.45 12.75 -1.96
C THR A 175 7.74 13.25 -1.29
N THR A 176 7.64 14.08 -0.26
CA THR A 176 8.79 14.71 0.42
C THR A 176 9.16 14.06 1.76
N ASP A 177 8.43 13.03 2.22
CA ASP A 177 8.50 12.53 3.61
C ASP A 177 8.29 13.62 4.69
N ASP A 178 7.53 14.67 4.37
CA ASP A 178 7.23 15.75 5.31
C ASP A 178 5.72 15.85 5.58
N ILE A 179 5.31 15.28 6.71
CA ILE A 179 3.95 15.42 7.27
C ILE A 179 3.92 16.37 8.47
N THR A 180 5.03 17.04 8.78
CA THR A 180 5.16 17.88 9.98
C THR A 180 4.48 19.24 9.85
N SER A 181 4.06 19.59 8.63
CA SER A 181 3.27 20.79 8.33
C SER A 181 1.90 20.79 9.01
N ASP A 182 1.45 21.96 9.45
CA ASP A 182 0.10 22.17 10.00
C ASP A 182 -1.01 22.04 8.96
N LEU A 183 -0.67 21.97 7.67
CA LEU A 183 -1.62 21.71 6.59
C LEU A 183 -2.23 20.30 6.65
N TYR A 184 -1.56 19.36 7.31
CA TYR A 184 -2.06 17.99 7.45
C TYR A 184 -2.83 17.80 8.75
N GLY A 185 -4.03 17.23 8.61
CA GLY A 185 -4.86 16.83 9.73
C GLY A 185 -4.32 15.60 10.45
N TRP A 186 -4.82 15.36 11.66
CA TRP A 186 -4.45 14.21 12.47
C TRP A 186 -5.02 12.88 11.97
N SER A 187 -6.03 12.91 11.10
CA SER A 187 -6.43 11.75 10.28
C SER A 187 -5.24 11.20 9.48
N ASP A 188 -4.46 12.09 8.87
CA ASP A 188 -3.40 11.72 7.93
C ASP A 188 -2.10 11.46 8.70
N LYS A 189 -1.76 12.35 9.64
CA LYS A 189 -0.56 12.22 10.50
C LYS A 189 -0.56 10.92 11.30
N SER A 190 -1.72 10.47 11.81
CA SER A 190 -1.81 9.24 12.60
C SER A 190 -1.53 7.97 11.79
N LEU A 191 -1.70 8.01 10.46
CA LEU A 191 -1.37 6.92 9.54
C LEU A 191 -0.20 7.23 8.61
N TRP A 192 0.56 8.29 8.84
CA TRP A 192 1.71 8.58 7.98
C TRP A 192 2.71 7.41 7.91
N CYS A 193 3.30 7.19 6.75
CA CYS A 193 4.32 6.18 6.53
C CYS A 193 5.46 6.82 5.75
N SER A 194 6.64 6.91 6.37
CA SER A 194 7.83 7.42 5.68
C SER A 194 8.30 6.44 4.61
N HIS A 195 9.03 6.92 3.59
CA HIS A 195 9.64 6.03 2.60
C HIS A 195 10.61 5.05 3.25
N ARG A 196 11.32 5.44 4.32
CA ARG A 196 12.23 4.53 5.04
C ARG A 196 11.47 3.37 5.66
N ASP A 197 10.35 3.66 6.32
CA ASP A 197 9.54 2.65 6.99
C ASP A 197 8.81 1.76 5.97
N LEU A 198 8.32 2.33 4.86
CA LEU A 198 7.83 1.56 3.72
C LEU A 198 8.89 0.59 3.18
N CYS A 199 10.10 1.09 2.89
CA CYS A 199 11.20 0.26 2.39
C CYS A 199 11.57 -0.83 3.40
N GLN A 200 11.60 -0.50 4.69
CA GLN A 200 11.85 -1.48 5.74
C GLN A 200 10.81 -2.61 5.70
N PHE A 201 9.52 -2.28 5.58
CA PHE A 201 8.47 -3.30 5.46
C PHE A 201 8.72 -4.24 4.28
N ILE A 202 9.01 -3.70 3.09
CA ILE A 202 9.33 -4.49 1.90
C ILE A 202 10.54 -5.39 2.16
N ASP A 203 11.64 -4.84 2.69
CA ASP A 203 12.84 -5.60 3.04
C ASP A 203 12.54 -6.74 4.03
N ARG A 204 11.66 -6.49 5.02
CA ARG A 204 11.25 -7.53 5.97
C ARG A 204 10.44 -8.64 5.29
N VAL A 205 9.49 -8.29 4.43
CA VAL A 205 8.71 -9.28 3.65
C VAL A 205 9.66 -10.15 2.82
N LEU A 206 10.60 -9.52 2.12
CA LEU A 206 11.58 -10.23 1.29
C LEU A 206 12.54 -11.09 2.13
N GLY A 207 12.95 -10.62 3.31
CA GLY A 207 13.80 -11.38 4.22
C GLY A 207 13.11 -12.54 4.96
N LYS A 208 11.77 -12.58 4.96
CA LYS A 208 10.95 -13.57 5.71
C LYS A 208 10.08 -14.45 4.83
N GLN A 209 10.29 -14.45 3.52
CA GLN A 209 9.48 -15.18 2.53
C GLN A 209 9.23 -16.66 2.86
N SER A 210 10.18 -17.34 3.51
CA SER A 210 10.09 -18.76 3.84
C SER A 210 9.13 -19.09 4.99
N ILE A 211 8.88 -18.15 5.89
CA ILE A 211 7.98 -18.33 7.05
C ILE A 211 6.63 -17.65 6.88
N LEU A 212 6.51 -16.76 5.88
CA LEU A 212 5.28 -16.05 5.58
C LEU A 212 4.19 -17.02 5.11
N LYS A 213 2.98 -16.77 5.60
CA LYS A 213 1.77 -17.43 5.12
C LYS A 213 1.54 -17.11 3.65
N LYS A 214 0.80 -17.99 2.97
CA LYS A 214 0.40 -17.81 1.57
C LYS A 214 -0.46 -16.56 1.36
N PHE A 215 -1.16 -16.09 2.39
CA PHE A 215 -1.90 -14.85 2.39
C PHE A 215 -1.73 -14.10 3.71
N ALA A 216 -1.47 -12.80 3.64
CA ALA A 216 -1.43 -11.92 4.80
C ALA A 216 -1.83 -10.49 4.44
N ILE A 217 -2.45 -9.80 5.39
CA ILE A 217 -2.72 -8.36 5.32
C ILE A 217 -1.97 -7.69 6.48
N TYR A 218 -1.31 -6.58 6.20
CA TYR A 218 -0.58 -5.79 7.18
C TYR A 218 -0.95 -4.32 7.07
N PHE A 219 -1.21 -3.64 8.20
CA PHE A 219 -1.12 -2.18 8.23
C PHE A 219 0.35 -1.77 8.31
N VAL A 220 0.73 -0.78 7.50
CA VAL A 220 2.11 -0.31 7.40
C VAL A 220 2.13 1.21 7.54
N CYS A 221 2.49 1.66 8.72
CA CYS A 221 2.65 3.07 9.08
C CYS A 221 3.98 3.26 9.81
N SER A 222 4.41 4.50 9.92
CA SER A 222 5.46 4.93 10.84
C SER A 222 4.95 4.91 12.29
N ASN A 223 5.86 5.17 13.25
CA ASN A 223 5.55 5.18 14.69
C ASN A 223 4.87 6.50 15.13
N ASN A 224 3.71 6.78 14.52
CA ASN A 224 2.95 8.01 14.73
C ASN A 224 2.22 8.02 16.06
N ASP A 225 2.13 9.20 16.66
CA ASP A 225 1.26 9.43 17.81
C ASP A 225 -0.21 9.25 17.39
N TYR A 226 -1.01 8.66 18.28
CA TYR A 226 -2.42 8.31 18.02
C TYR A 226 -2.67 7.44 16.79
N CYS A 227 -1.67 6.67 16.34
CA CYS A 227 -1.89 5.62 15.36
C CYS A 227 -3.01 4.69 15.85
N TRP A 228 -4.11 4.69 15.10
CA TRP A 228 -5.37 4.02 15.46
C TRP A 228 -5.58 2.70 14.73
N VAL A 229 -4.59 2.26 13.94
CA VAL A 229 -4.54 0.94 13.33
C VAL A 229 -3.54 0.04 14.06
N ASP A 230 -3.81 -1.26 14.04
CA ASP A 230 -2.96 -2.26 14.66
C ASP A 230 -1.88 -2.76 13.70
N MET A 231 -0.62 -2.71 14.14
CA MET A 231 0.55 -3.18 13.39
C MET A 231 1.26 -4.34 14.11
N ASP A 232 0.60 -5.00 15.06
CA ASP A 232 1.26 -6.02 15.88
C ASP A 232 1.56 -7.29 15.08
N ASN A 233 0.70 -7.66 14.12
CA ASN A 233 1.01 -8.76 13.20
C ASN A 233 2.23 -8.46 12.31
N CYS A 234 2.42 -7.20 11.92
CA CYS A 234 3.62 -6.71 11.23
C CYS A 234 4.87 -6.96 12.07
N ARG A 235 4.84 -6.63 13.37
CA ARG A 235 5.95 -6.88 14.29
C ARG A 235 6.21 -8.36 14.49
N GLN A 236 5.16 -9.14 14.73
CA GLN A 236 5.26 -10.58 15.06
C GLN A 236 5.75 -11.41 13.88
N ASP A 237 5.21 -11.17 12.68
CA ASP A 237 5.53 -11.97 11.51
C ASP A 237 6.82 -11.51 10.81
N LEU A 238 7.07 -10.19 10.80
CA LEU A 238 8.11 -9.58 9.96
C LEU A 238 9.25 -8.94 10.75
N ASN A 239 9.14 -8.78 12.07
CA ASN A 239 10.01 -7.90 12.87
C ASN A 239 10.06 -6.46 12.30
N TYR A 240 8.90 -5.96 11.90
CA TYR A 240 8.75 -4.57 11.43
C TYR A 240 8.82 -3.60 12.61
N GLU A 241 9.77 -2.68 12.57
CA GLU A 241 10.07 -1.71 13.63
C GLU A 241 10.22 -0.32 13.01
N PRO A 242 9.12 0.45 12.87
CA PRO A 242 9.16 1.76 12.23
C PRO A 242 10.07 2.73 13.01
N GLN A 243 10.86 3.49 12.28
CA GLN A 243 11.93 4.34 12.80
C GLN A 243 11.57 5.83 12.78
N ASP A 244 10.62 6.22 11.93
CA ASP A 244 10.14 7.59 11.85
C ASP A 244 8.74 7.69 12.51
N GLY A 245 8.17 8.90 12.61
CA GLY A 245 6.79 9.07 13.07
C GLY A 245 6.36 10.52 13.29
N ALA A 246 5.10 10.81 12.99
CA ALA A 246 4.48 12.09 13.27
C ALA A 246 4.22 12.25 14.79
N LYS A 247 4.63 13.38 15.36
CA LYS A 247 4.55 13.64 16.82
C LYS A 247 3.56 14.73 17.16
N TRP A 248 2.73 14.49 18.17
CA TRP A 248 1.75 15.45 18.66
C TRP A 248 2.45 16.48 19.52
N LYS A 249 2.76 17.63 18.92
CA LYS A 249 3.30 18.76 19.67
C LYS A 249 2.17 19.36 20.50
N THR A 250 2.22 19.17 21.81
CA THR A 250 1.50 20.01 22.76
C THR A 250 2.18 21.38 22.78
N THR A 251 1.49 22.42 22.31
CA THR A 251 1.85 23.82 22.57
C THR A 251 1.81 24.12 24.06
#